data_AF-A0A9E4W6T4-F1
#
_entry.id   AF-A0A9E4W6T4-F1
#
_cell.length_a   1.000
_cell.length_b   1.000
_cell.length_c   1.000
_cell.angle_alpha   90.00
_cell.angle_beta   90.00
_cell.angle_gamma   90.00
#
_symmetry.space_group_name_H-M   'P 1'
#
loop_
_entity.id
_entity.type
_entity.pdbx_description
1 polymer ?
#
loop_
_entity_poly.entity_id
_entity_poly.type
_entity_poly.pdbx_seq_one_letter_code
_entity_poly.pdbx_strand_id
1 'polypeptide(L)'
;MDCSEVRDIIDAYALGTGSPEEAALIESHVAECVECWNELGKAQRTAALLALSAPMMDVPAGLEDRIMATARQEAAIRERPERRPPLFQRLGLSWASAAAGLGVTSIAALAFAGILQAQVNDLKTENT
;
A
#
# COMPACT_ATOMS: atom_id res chain seq x y z
N MET A 1 -26.23 -10.49 -0.92
CA MET A 1 -27.20 -10.38 -2.03
C MET A 1 -27.25 -11.72 -2.74
N ASP A 2 -28.45 -12.22 -3.00
CA ASP A 2 -28.67 -13.48 -3.72
C ASP A 2 -28.88 -13.28 -5.24
N CYS A 3 -28.98 -14.38 -6.00
CA CYS A 3 -29.12 -14.30 -7.47
C CYS A 3 -30.45 -13.66 -7.92
N SER A 4 -31.53 -13.75 -7.14
CA SER A 4 -32.80 -13.05 -7.45
C SER A 4 -32.63 -11.56 -7.30
N GLU A 5 -32.13 -11.12 -6.15
CA GLU A 5 -31.90 -9.71 -5.85
C GLU A 5 -30.98 -9.08 -6.89
N VAL A 6 -29.90 -9.76 -7.29
CA VAL A 6 -29.01 -9.27 -8.37
C VAL A 6 -29.77 -9.09 -9.68
N ARG A 7 -30.55 -10.09 -10.13
CA ARG A 7 -31.28 -10.03 -11.40
C ARG A 7 -32.31 -8.90 -11.44
N ASP A 8 -32.90 -8.55 -10.30
CA ASP A 8 -33.88 -7.47 -10.22
C ASP A 8 -33.26 -6.09 -10.48
N ILE A 9 -31.96 -5.92 -10.20
CA ILE A 9 -31.26 -4.63 -10.31
C ILE A 9 -30.13 -4.61 -11.35
N ILE A 10 -29.84 -5.75 -12.00
CA ILE A 10 -28.69 -5.90 -12.90
C ILE A 10 -28.75 -4.96 -14.12
N ASP A 11 -29.95 -4.71 -14.63
CA ASP A 11 -30.17 -3.81 -15.76
C ASP A 11 -29.93 -2.34 -15.35
N ALA A 12 -30.35 -1.96 -14.15
CA ALA A 12 -30.09 -0.62 -13.61
C ALA A 12 -28.59 -0.39 -13.39
N TYR A 13 -27.87 -1.40 -12.90
CA TYR A 13 -26.42 -1.36 -12.82
C TYR A 13 -25.76 -1.25 -14.20
N ALA A 14 -26.21 -2.05 -15.18
CA ALA A 14 -25.70 -1.99 -16.55
C ALA A 14 -25.94 -0.63 -17.23
N LEU A 15 -27.02 0.07 -16.87
CA LEU A 15 -27.32 1.44 -17.31
C LEU A 15 -26.60 2.53 -16.51
N GLY A 16 -25.91 2.18 -15.43
CA GLY A 16 -25.23 3.13 -14.54
C GLY A 16 -26.19 3.97 -13.68
N THR A 17 -27.40 3.47 -13.40
CA THR A 17 -28.44 4.20 -12.65
C THR A 17 -28.65 3.72 -11.21
N GLY A 18 -27.90 2.71 -10.75
CA GLY A 18 -27.96 2.20 -9.38
C GLY A 18 -27.18 3.04 -8.36
N SER A 19 -27.46 2.83 -7.07
CA SER A 19 -26.66 3.43 -6.00
C SER A 19 -25.25 2.82 -5.91
N PRO A 20 -24.27 3.52 -5.34
CA PRO A 20 -22.91 2.97 -5.14
C PRO A 20 -22.89 1.72 -4.25
N GLU A 21 -23.84 1.63 -3.31
CA GLU A 21 -23.99 0.51 -2.38
C GLU A 21 -24.51 -0.73 -3.12
N GLU A 22 -25.53 -0.57 -3.96
CA GLU A 22 -26.03 -1.64 -4.84
C GLU A 22 -24.97 -2.10 -5.83
N ALA A 23 -24.21 -1.18 -6.42
CA ALA A 23 -23.10 -1.50 -7.32
C ALA A 23 -22.07 -2.41 -6.64
N ALA A 24 -21.64 -2.07 -5.43
CA ALA A 24 -20.68 -2.90 -4.68
C ALA A 24 -21.23 -4.30 -4.36
N LEU A 25 -22.53 -4.40 -4.03
CA LEU A 25 -23.18 -5.69 -3.77
C LEU A 25 -23.25 -6.56 -5.02
N ILE A 26 -23.57 -5.98 -6.18
CA ILE A 26 -23.58 -6.70 -7.47
C ILE A 26 -22.16 -7.14 -7.82
N GLU A 27 -21.18 -6.25 -7.74
CA GLU A 27 -19.78 -6.52 -8.06
C GLU A 27 -19.21 -7.67 -7.22
N SER A 28 -19.50 -7.68 -5.91
CA SER A 28 -19.09 -8.79 -5.03
C SER A 28 -19.75 -10.11 -5.43
N HIS A 29 -21.04 -10.11 -5.79
CA HIS A 29 -21.75 -11.32 -6.17
C HIS A 29 -21.29 -11.88 -7.53
N VAL A 30 -21.15 -11.04 -8.56
CA VAL A 30 -20.73 -11.50 -9.91
C VAL A 30 -19.28 -11.97 -9.96
N ALA A 31 -18.45 -11.60 -8.98
CA ALA A 31 -17.11 -12.13 -8.82
C ALA A 31 -17.11 -13.62 -8.42
N GLU A 32 -18.18 -14.10 -7.78
CA GLU A 32 -18.29 -15.46 -7.26
C GLU A 32 -19.33 -16.32 -8.02
N CYS A 33 -20.24 -15.69 -8.76
CA CYS A 33 -21.35 -16.36 -9.46
C CYS A 33 -21.25 -16.21 -10.99
N VAL A 34 -20.89 -17.30 -11.67
CA VAL A 34 -20.77 -17.34 -13.15
C VAL A 34 -22.09 -17.09 -13.88
N GLU A 35 -23.22 -17.48 -13.30
CA GLU A 35 -24.54 -17.24 -13.89
C GLU A 35 -24.85 -15.73 -13.92
N CYS A 36 -24.72 -15.06 -12.77
CA CYS A 36 -24.93 -13.62 -12.68
C CYS A 36 -23.87 -12.82 -13.46
N TRP A 37 -22.64 -13.32 -13.58
CA TRP A 37 -21.63 -12.72 -14.46
C TRP A 37 -22.07 -12.74 -15.93
N ASN A 38 -22.61 -13.87 -16.39
CA ASN A 38 -23.12 -13.99 -17.75
C ASN A 38 -24.35 -13.12 -18.00
N GLU A 39 -25.27 -13.03 -17.03
CA GLU A 39 -26.42 -12.13 -17.10
C GLU A 39 -25.98 -10.66 -17.14
N LEU A 40 -25.01 -10.26 -16.32
CA LEU A 40 -24.44 -8.92 -16.36
C LEU A 40 -23.88 -8.61 -17.75
N GLY A 41 -23.15 -9.55 -18.35
CA GLY A 41 -22.64 -9.40 -19.71
C GLY A 41 -23.73 -9.30 -20.78
N LYS A 42 -24.92 -9.87 -20.57
CA LYS A 42 -26.08 -9.67 -21.45
C LYS A 42 -26.67 -8.26 -21.27
N ALA A 43 -26.90 -7.85 -20.03
CA ALA A 43 -27.43 -6.54 -19.69
C ALA A 43 -26.53 -5.40 -20.24
N GLN A 44 -25.22 -5.50 -20.05
CA GLN A 44 -24.25 -4.53 -20.56
C GLN A 44 -24.24 -4.43 -22.09
N ARG A 45 -24.39 -5.56 -22.81
CA ARG A 45 -24.50 -5.54 -24.28
C ARG A 45 -25.77 -4.83 -24.73
N THR A 46 -26.89 -5.07 -24.06
CA THR A 46 -28.15 -4.37 -24.35
C THR A 46 -28.02 -2.87 -24.07
N ALA A 47 -27.42 -2.49 -22.95
CA ALA A 47 -27.15 -1.09 -22.61
C ALA A 47 -26.24 -0.41 -23.66
N ALA A 48 -25.23 -1.11 -24.17
CA ALA A 48 -24.36 -0.59 -25.23
C ALA A 48 -25.12 -0.34 -26.54
N LEU A 49 -26.11 -1.15 -26.89
CA LEU A 49 -26.96 -0.91 -28.07
C LEU A 49 -27.81 0.36 -27.92
N LEU A 50 -28.27 0.67 -26.70
CA LEU A 50 -28.99 1.92 -26.43
C LEU A 50 -28.10 3.14 -26.66
N ALA A 51 -26.81 3.07 -26.31
CA ALA A 51 -25.87 4.17 -26.55
C ALA A 51 -25.73 4.53 -28.05
N LEU A 52 -25.90 3.55 -28.95
CA LEU A 52 -25.88 3.77 -30.40
C LEU A 52 -27.12 4.50 -30.93
N SER A 53 -28.20 4.57 -30.14
CA SER A 53 -29.41 5.30 -30.51
C SER A 53 -29.37 6.78 -30.13
N ALA A 54 -28.41 7.19 -29.31
CA ALA A 54 -28.27 8.58 -28.90
C ALA A 54 -27.75 9.45 -30.05
N PRO A 55 -28.24 10.69 -30.21
CA PRO A 55 -27.72 11.62 -31.20
C PRO A 55 -26.27 11.97 -30.86
N MET A 56 -25.40 11.96 -31.87
CA MET A 56 -24.04 12.48 -31.71
C MET A 56 -24.07 14.01 -31.54
N MET A 57 -23.35 14.51 -30.55
CA MET A 57 -23.22 15.94 -30.24
C MET A 57 -21.79 16.40 -30.52
N ASP A 58 -21.64 17.61 -31.04
CA ASP A 58 -20.32 18.21 -31.23
C ASP A 58 -19.60 18.41 -29.89
N VAL A 59 -18.33 18.00 -29.86
CA VAL A 59 -17.48 18.07 -28.68
C VAL A 59 -16.74 19.42 -28.67
N PRO A 60 -16.57 20.08 -27.50
CA PRO A 60 -15.77 21.30 -27.42
C PRO A 60 -14.34 21.11 -27.97
N ALA A 61 -13.86 22.10 -28.72
CA ALA A 61 -12.50 22.10 -29.26
C ALA A 61 -11.46 21.91 -28.14
N GLY A 62 -10.48 21.03 -28.38
CA GLY A 62 -9.41 20.73 -27.42
C GLY A 62 -9.81 19.81 -26.25
N LEU A 63 -11.03 19.24 -26.21
CA LEU A 63 -11.39 18.27 -25.18
C LEU A 63 -10.51 17.03 -25.24
N GLU A 64 -10.24 16.51 -26.44
CA GLU A 64 -9.36 15.36 -26.65
C GLU A 64 -7.97 15.61 -26.04
N ASP A 65 -7.34 16.74 -26.39
CA ASP A 65 -6.02 17.11 -25.87
C ASP A 65 -6.00 17.16 -24.34
N ARG A 66 -7.06 17.73 -23.73
CA ARG A 66 -7.20 17.81 -22.27
C ARG A 66 -7.32 16.42 -21.63
N ILE A 67 -8.16 15.55 -22.18
CA ILE A 67 -8.34 14.17 -21.68
C ILE A 67 -7.03 13.40 -21.78
N MET A 68 -6.36 13.49 -22.93
CA MET A 68 -5.10 12.78 -23.17
C MET A 68 -3.96 13.31 -22.29
N ALA A 69 -3.91 14.62 -22.02
CA ALA A 69 -2.96 15.19 -21.07
C ALA A 69 -3.16 14.64 -19.65
N THR A 70 -4.41 14.57 -19.17
CA THR A 70 -4.73 13.99 -17.86
C THR A 70 -4.37 12.51 -17.80
N ALA A 71 -4.76 11.71 -18.81
CA ALA A 71 -4.45 10.28 -18.85
C ALA A 71 -2.93 9.99 -18.81
N ARG A 72 -2.13 10.78 -19.55
CA ARG A 72 -0.67 10.67 -19.53
C ARG A 72 -0.08 11.05 -18.17
N GLN A 73 -0.61 12.07 -17.51
CA GLN A 73 -0.18 12.46 -16.17
C GLN A 73 -0.47 11.35 -15.15
N GLU A 74 -1.65 10.75 -15.18
CA GLU A 74 -2.01 9.63 -14.30
C GLU A 74 -1.13 8.40 -14.52
N ALA A 75 -0.84 8.06 -15.79
CA ALA A 75 0.08 6.97 -16.12
C ALA A 75 1.48 7.21 -15.55
N ALA A 76 2.03 8.42 -15.68
CA ALA A 76 3.34 8.78 -15.14
C ALA A 76 3.40 8.70 -13.61
N ILE A 77 2.30 8.96 -12.89
CA ILE A 77 2.23 8.82 -11.42
C ILE A 77 2.31 7.35 -11.01
N ARG A 78 1.59 6.45 -11.69
CA ARG A 78 1.64 5.01 -11.42
C ARG A 78 3.01 4.39 -11.67
N GLU A 79 3.74 4.89 -12.65
CA GLU A 79 5.07 4.39 -12.99
C GLU A 79 6.18 4.87 -12.04
N ARG A 80 5.90 5.81 -11.12
CA ARG A 80 6.92 6.32 -10.20
C ARG A 80 7.33 5.21 -9.23
N PRO A 81 8.55 4.66 -9.35
CA PRO A 81 8.99 3.63 -8.42
C PRO A 81 9.01 4.23 -7.01
N GLU A 82 8.40 3.52 -6.05
CA GLU A 82 8.56 3.84 -4.64
C GLU A 82 10.06 3.91 -4.36
N ARG A 83 10.59 5.11 -4.09
CA ARG A 83 11.96 5.29 -3.63
C ARG A 83 12.06 4.70 -2.23
N ARG A 84 12.20 3.38 -2.14
CA ARG A 84 12.53 2.71 -0.89
C ARG A 84 13.95 3.16 -0.54
N PRO A 85 14.16 3.78 0.63
CA PRO A 85 15.50 4.14 1.05
C PRO A 85 16.34 2.87 1.07
N PRO A 86 17.57 2.91 0.55
CA PRO A 86 18.36 1.71 0.42
C PRO A 86 18.68 1.13 1.80
N LEU A 87 18.67 -0.19 1.90
CA LEU A 87 18.77 -0.92 3.17
C LEU A 87 19.99 -0.49 4.00
N PHE A 88 21.11 -0.16 3.33
CA PHE A 88 22.35 0.28 3.97
C PHE A 88 22.19 1.58 4.78
N GLN A 89 21.23 2.44 4.42
CA GLN A 89 20.95 3.67 5.16
C GLN A 89 20.28 3.39 6.51
N ARG A 90 19.54 2.27 6.64
CA ARG A 90 19.00 1.80 7.93
C ARG A 90 20.08 1.12 8.78
N LEU A 91 20.99 0.35 8.16
CA LEU A 91 22.15 -0.22 8.87
C LEU A 91 23.10 0.88 9.40
N GLY A 92 23.15 2.00 8.69
CA GLY A 92 23.85 3.24 9.05
C GLY A 92 23.44 3.89 10.39
N LEU A 93 22.44 3.38 11.10
CA LEU A 93 22.12 3.84 12.46
C LEU A 93 22.55 2.84 13.55
N SER A 94 22.69 1.56 13.19
CA SER A 94 22.96 0.46 14.13
C SER A 94 24.44 0.38 14.57
N TRP A 95 25.37 0.68 13.67
CA TRP A 95 26.81 0.79 13.97
C TRP A 95 27.17 1.96 14.90
N ALA A 96 26.40 3.06 14.87
CA ALA A 96 26.59 4.17 15.82
C ALA A 96 26.23 3.74 17.26
N SER A 97 25.27 2.83 17.42
CA SER A 97 24.89 2.25 18.71
C SER A 97 25.90 1.21 19.20
N ALA A 98 26.52 0.47 18.29
CA ALA A 98 27.53 -0.54 18.63
C ALA A 98 28.82 0.06 19.21
N ALA A 99 29.23 1.24 18.74
CA ALA A 99 30.42 1.93 19.26
C ALA A 99 30.27 2.40 20.72
N ALA A 100 29.04 2.73 21.16
CA ALA A 100 28.78 3.15 22.54
C ALA A 100 28.90 2.00 23.55
N GLY A 101 28.59 0.77 23.15
CA GLY A 101 28.63 -0.40 24.05
C GLY A 101 30.05 -0.82 24.45
N LEU A 102 31.02 -0.72 23.54
CA LEU A 102 32.41 -1.16 23.76
C LEU A 102 33.22 -0.21 24.67
N GLY A 103 32.84 1.06 24.73
CA GLY A 103 33.50 2.04 25.60
C GLY A 103 33.24 1.77 27.09
N VAL A 104 32.02 1.37 27.45
CA VAL A 104 31.60 1.20 28.85
C VAL A 104 32.25 -0.03 29.50
N THR A 105 32.39 -1.14 28.75
CA THR A 105 33.00 -2.37 29.27
C THR A 105 34.49 -2.21 29.59
N SER A 106 35.20 -1.45 28.76
CA SER A 106 36.63 -1.23 28.90
C SER A 106 36.98 -0.41 30.15
N ILE A 107 36.17 0.60 30.46
CA ILE A 107 36.37 1.46 31.64
C ILE A 107 36.07 0.69 32.93
N ALA A 108 35.03 -0.14 32.95
CA ALA A 108 34.68 -0.95 34.12
C ALA A 108 35.75 -2.00 34.45
N ALA A 109 36.34 -2.64 33.44
CA ALA A 109 37.40 -3.62 33.64
C ALA A 109 38.67 -3.00 34.24
N LEU A 110 39.05 -1.80 33.79
CA LEU A 110 40.21 -1.08 34.33
C LEU A 110 39.99 -0.63 35.77
N ALA A 111 38.79 -0.15 36.10
CA ALA A 111 38.44 0.23 37.47
C ALA A 111 38.49 -0.98 38.43
N PHE A 112 37.95 -2.13 38.00
CA PHE A 112 37.96 -3.36 38.80
C PHE A 112 39.37 -3.90 39.04
N ALA A 113 40.24 -3.86 38.01
CA ALA A 113 41.64 -4.26 38.15
C ALA A 113 42.41 -3.37 39.14
N GLY A 114 42.17 -2.06 39.14
CA GLY A 114 42.78 -1.13 40.10
C GLY A 114 42.37 -1.40 41.55
N ILE A 115 41.09 -1.72 41.79
CA ILE A 115 40.56 -2.03 43.13
C ILE A 115 41.17 -3.31 43.68
N LEU A 116 41.33 -4.34 42.85
CA LEU A 116 41.94 -5.60 43.27
C LEU A 116 43.43 -5.45 43.63
N GLN A 117 44.18 -4.63 42.88
CA GLN A 117 45.59 -4.36 43.22
C GLN A 117 45.74 -3.62 44.56
N ALA A 118 44.82 -2.70 44.89
CA ALA A 118 44.84 -2.00 46.16
C ALA A 118 44.66 -2.97 47.34
N GLN A 119 43.71 -3.90 47.26
CA GLN A 119 43.47 -4.89 48.32
C GLN A 119 44.65 -5.84 48.52
N VAL A 120 45.29 -6.29 47.43
CA VAL A 120 46.46 -7.18 47.51
C VAL A 120 47.65 -6.48 48.16
N ASN A 121 47.79 -5.16 47.93
CA ASN A 121 48.88 -4.39 48.51
C ASN A 121 48.65 -4.12 50.01
N ASP A 122 47.41 -3.86 50.40
CA ASP A 122 47.01 -3.65 51.80
C ASP A 122 47.22 -4.92 52.65
N LEU A 123 46.86 -6.09 52.10
CA LEU A 123 47.12 -7.39 52.72
C LEU A 123 48.61 -7.71 52.87
N LYS A 124 49.47 -7.18 51.98
CA LYS A 124 50.93 -7.35 52.09
C LYS A 124 51.54 -6.44 53.13
N THR A 125 50.98 -5.25 53.34
CA THR A 125 51.46 -4.31 54.36
C THR A 125 51.04 -4.68 55.78
N GLU A 126 49.91 -5.39 55.94
CA GLU A 126 49.46 -5.90 57.25
C GLU A 126 50.22 -7.17 57.72
N ASN A 127 50.97 -7.85 56.85
CA ASN A 127 51.68 -9.10 57.16
C ASN A 127 53.20 -8.94 57.32
N THR A 128 53.65 -7.74 57.72
CA THR A 128 55.04 -7.44 58.10
C THR A 128 55.05 -6.65 59.39
#